data_AF-A0A7W1U4E2-F1
#
_entry.id   AF-A0A7W1U4E2-F1
#
_cell.length_a   1.000
_cell.length_b   1.000
_cell.length_c   1.000
_cell.angle_alpha   90.00
_cell.angle_beta   90.00
_cell.angle_gamma   90.00
#
_symmetry.space_group_name_H-M   'P 1'
#
loop_
_entity.id
_entity.type
_entity.pdbx_description
1 polymer ?
#
loop_
_entity_poly.entity_id
_entity_poly.type
_entity_poly.pdbx_seq_one_letter_code
_entity_poly.pdbx_strand_id
1 'polypeptide(L)'
;KADSTYTCTFKAKGNKARTDKVIANGVTIDSGASFNFSGQVQGQLRQGLVLTVISNTSATPIAGTFSNLPDGATLTISGNNFQASYEGGDGNDLTLTVVP
;
A
#
# COMPACT_ATOMS: atom_id res chain seq x y z
N LYS A 1 -12.27 -10.77 18.45
CA LYS A 1 -11.01 -10.07 18.10
C LYS A 1 -11.33 -9.34 16.81
N ALA A 2 -11.36 -8.00 16.83
CA ALA A 2 -11.77 -7.22 15.67
C ALA A 2 -11.04 -7.73 14.43
N ASP A 3 -11.75 -7.83 13.32
CA ASP A 3 -11.27 -8.37 12.06
C ASP A 3 -10.25 -7.41 11.43
N SER A 4 -9.10 -7.19 12.09
CA SER A 4 -8.12 -6.11 11.87
C SER A 4 -7.64 -6.06 10.42
N THR A 5 -8.49 -5.53 9.55
CA THR A 5 -8.32 -5.50 8.11
C THR A 5 -8.28 -4.04 7.72
N TYR A 6 -7.12 -3.58 7.29
CA TYR A 6 -7.02 -2.27 6.67
C TYR A 6 -7.46 -2.40 5.21
N THR A 7 -8.59 -1.76 4.87
CA THR A 7 -9.06 -1.68 3.49
C THR A 7 -8.63 -0.35 2.90
N CYS A 8 -7.88 -0.40 1.79
CA CYS A 8 -7.52 0.77 1.01
C CYS A 8 -8.15 0.64 -0.38
N THR A 9 -8.99 1.62 -0.76
CA THR A 9 -9.50 1.68 -2.14
C THR A 9 -8.70 2.63 -3.01
N PHE A 10 -8.66 2.37 -4.32
CA PHE A 10 -7.98 3.23 -5.28
C PHE A 10 -8.68 3.32 -6.64
N LYS A 11 -8.34 4.39 -7.38
CA LYS A 11 -8.66 4.55 -8.81
C LYS A 11 -7.39 4.92 -9.54
N ALA A 12 -7.06 4.22 -10.62
CA ALA A 12 -5.86 4.48 -11.40
C ALA A 12 -6.09 4.42 -12.92
N LYS A 13 -5.35 5.26 -13.65
CA LYS A 13 -5.32 5.33 -15.11
C LYS A 13 -3.96 5.82 -15.60
N GLY A 14 -3.26 5.00 -16.39
CA GLY A 14 -1.95 5.35 -16.94
C GLY A 14 -0.92 5.61 -15.82
N ASN A 15 -0.52 6.86 -15.64
CA ASN A 15 0.42 7.28 -14.59
C ASN A 15 -0.24 8.04 -13.41
N LYS A 16 -1.58 8.04 -13.34
CA LYS A 16 -2.32 8.77 -12.30
C LYS A 16 -3.04 7.78 -11.42
N ALA A 17 -2.95 7.97 -10.11
CA ALA A 17 -3.71 7.23 -9.12
C ALA A 17 -4.25 8.17 -8.03
N ARG A 18 -5.36 7.76 -7.43
CA ARG A 18 -5.89 8.30 -6.18
C ARG A 18 -6.21 7.13 -5.26
N THR A 19 -5.91 7.27 -3.98
CA THR A 19 -6.13 6.25 -2.94
C THR A 19 -6.82 6.88 -1.74
N ASP A 20 -7.40 6.06 -0.87
CA ASP A 20 -7.89 6.47 0.45
C ASP A 20 -6.77 6.69 1.48
N LYS A 21 -5.57 7.10 1.02
CA LYS A 21 -4.33 7.19 1.81
C LYS A 21 -4.59 7.62 3.24
N VAL A 22 -4.10 6.82 4.20
CA VAL A 22 -4.09 7.20 5.61
C VAL A 22 -2.85 8.03 5.90
N ILE A 23 -2.99 9.06 6.73
CA ILE A 23 -1.88 9.87 7.25
C ILE A 23 -1.92 9.74 8.78
N ALA A 24 -0.83 9.29 9.39
CA ALA A 24 -0.74 9.04 10.83
C ALA A 24 0.64 9.41 11.39
N ASN A 25 0.71 9.81 12.66
CA ASN A 25 1.97 10.08 13.35
C ASN A 25 2.37 8.86 14.19
N GLY A 26 3.09 7.93 13.56
CA GLY A 26 3.40 6.62 14.13
C GLY A 26 2.37 5.57 13.71
N VAL A 27 2.87 4.41 13.29
CA VAL A 27 2.04 3.30 12.81
C VAL A 27 2.56 2.01 13.40
N THR A 28 1.66 1.23 14.00
CA THR A 28 1.91 -0.15 14.43
C THR A 28 0.89 -1.06 13.76
N ILE A 29 1.37 -2.13 13.15
CA ILE A 29 0.54 -3.16 12.52
C ILE A 29 0.64 -4.41 13.37
N ASP A 30 -0.45 -4.75 14.04
CA ASP A 30 -0.52 -5.91 14.92
C ASP A 30 -0.37 -7.22 14.14
N SER A 31 0.25 -8.21 14.78
CA SER A 31 0.33 -9.57 14.25
C SER A 31 -1.07 -10.15 13.97
N GLY A 32 -1.30 -10.56 12.73
CA GLY A 32 -2.59 -11.07 12.26
C GLY A 32 -3.45 -10.02 11.55
N ALA A 33 -3.05 -8.74 11.53
CA ALA A 33 -3.72 -7.75 10.71
C ALA A 33 -3.58 -8.10 9.22
N SER A 34 -4.62 -7.84 8.44
CA SER A 34 -4.67 -8.09 7.00
C SER A 34 -4.83 -6.79 6.21
N PHE A 35 -4.27 -6.76 5.02
CA PHE A 35 -4.41 -5.68 4.06
C PHE A 35 -5.37 -6.09 2.96
N ASN A 36 -6.40 -5.29 2.71
CA ASN A 36 -7.31 -5.47 1.58
C ASN A 36 -7.14 -4.30 0.61
N PHE A 37 -6.59 -4.58 -0.57
CA PHE A 37 -6.40 -3.60 -1.63
C PHE A 37 -7.38 -3.86 -2.76
N SER A 38 -8.21 -2.87 -3.07
CA SER A 38 -9.22 -3.01 -4.13
C SER A 38 -9.46 -1.70 -4.84
N GLY A 39 -9.86 -1.73 -6.10
CA GLY A 39 -10.01 -0.49 -6.84
C GLY A 39 -10.37 -0.68 -8.30
N GLN A 40 -10.47 0.44 -8.99
CA GLN A 40 -10.77 0.49 -10.42
C GLN A 40 -9.54 0.92 -11.20
N VAL A 41 -9.14 0.10 -12.16
CA VAL A 41 -8.00 0.36 -13.04
C VAL A 41 -8.49 0.50 -14.48
N GLN A 42 -8.15 1.61 -15.14
CA GLN A 42 -8.42 1.81 -16.56
C GLN A 42 -7.18 1.51 -17.39
N GLY A 43 -7.09 0.28 -17.90
CA GLY A 43 -6.00 -0.20 -18.77
C GLY A 43 -4.75 -0.66 -18.02
N GLN A 44 -3.62 -0.73 -18.73
CA GLN A 44 -2.32 -0.98 -18.11
C GLN A 44 -1.77 0.30 -17.46
N LEU A 45 -1.27 0.15 -16.24
CA LEU A 45 -0.61 1.23 -15.50
C LEU A 45 0.84 1.33 -15.91
N ARG A 46 1.40 2.53 -15.78
CA ARG A 46 2.82 2.76 -16.05
C ARG A 46 3.65 2.11 -14.94
N GLN A 47 4.59 1.25 -15.31
CA GLN A 47 5.60 0.74 -14.39
C GLN A 47 6.32 1.89 -13.68
N GLY A 48 6.57 1.74 -12.38
CA GLY A 48 7.09 2.78 -11.50
C GLY A 48 6.03 3.76 -10.98
N LEU A 49 4.74 3.58 -11.29
CA LEU A 49 3.67 4.33 -10.63
C LEU A 49 3.61 3.93 -9.15
N VAL A 50 3.81 4.90 -8.25
CA VAL A 50 3.81 4.69 -6.80
C VAL A 50 2.50 5.19 -6.18
N LEU A 51 1.89 4.35 -5.35
CA LEU A 51 0.72 4.67 -4.54
C LEU A 51 1.10 4.62 -3.06
N THR A 52 1.20 5.76 -2.39
CA THR A 52 1.30 5.80 -0.93
C THR A 52 -0.07 5.49 -0.33
N VAL A 53 -0.16 4.39 0.42
CA VAL A 53 -1.41 3.94 1.06
C VAL A 53 -1.43 4.26 2.56
N ILE A 54 -0.25 4.26 3.21
CA ILE A 54 -0.07 4.77 4.57
C ILE A 54 1.10 5.75 4.53
N SER A 55 0.87 6.98 4.99
CA SER A 55 1.90 7.99 5.20
C SER A 55 2.18 8.14 6.70
N ASN A 56 3.37 7.77 7.14
CA ASN A 56 3.78 7.80 8.54
C ASN A 56 4.62 9.04 8.83
N THR A 57 4.01 10.06 9.40
CA THR A 57 4.64 11.37 9.65
C THR A 57 5.54 11.39 10.90
N SER A 58 5.73 10.25 11.57
CA SER A 58 6.72 10.15 12.65
C SER A 58 8.11 9.92 12.08
N ALA A 59 9.15 10.08 12.89
CA ALA A 59 10.52 9.72 12.49
C ALA A 59 10.79 8.21 12.58
N THR A 60 9.88 7.43 13.17
CA THR A 60 10.05 6.00 13.39
C THR A 60 9.46 5.20 12.24
N PRO A 61 10.09 4.06 11.84
CA PRO A 61 9.50 3.12 10.88
C PRO A 61 8.12 2.62 11.30
N ILE A 62 7.34 2.12 10.34
CA ILE A 62 6.13 1.35 10.64
C ILE A 62 6.56 0.11 11.43
N ALA A 63 5.98 -0.08 12.62
CA ALA A 63 6.24 -1.26 13.43
C ALA A 63 5.35 -2.42 12.96
N GLY A 64 5.96 -3.48 12.42
CA GLY A 64 5.25 -4.66 11.92
C GLY A 64 4.78 -4.56 10.46
N THR A 65 4.22 -5.64 9.94
CA THR A 65 3.71 -5.74 8.56
C THR A 65 2.33 -6.40 8.56
N PHE A 66 1.53 -6.15 7.53
CA PHE A 66 0.32 -6.93 7.31
C PHE A 66 0.67 -8.39 7.00
N SER A 67 -0.10 -9.32 7.55
CA SER A 67 0.19 -10.75 7.50
C SER A 67 0.14 -11.31 6.07
N ASN A 68 -0.67 -10.70 5.20
CA ASN A 68 -0.83 -11.04 3.79
C ASN A 68 -0.14 -10.05 2.84
N LEU A 69 0.61 -9.09 3.37
CA LEU A 69 1.41 -8.14 2.59
C LEU A 69 2.71 -7.81 3.33
N PRO A 70 3.64 -8.77 3.46
CA PRO A 70 4.98 -8.47 3.97
C PRO A 70 5.73 -7.55 3.00
N ASP A 71 6.86 -7.01 3.45
CA ASP A 71 7.70 -6.16 2.60
C ASP A 71 8.16 -6.89 1.32
N GLY A 72 8.14 -6.19 0.19
CA GLY A 72 8.43 -6.74 -1.13
C GLY A 72 7.35 -7.66 -1.73
N ALA A 73 6.28 -7.97 -0.99
CA ALA A 73 5.18 -8.79 -1.50
C ALA A 73 4.43 -8.08 -2.63
N THR A 74 3.85 -8.88 -3.54
CA THR A 74 3.12 -8.37 -4.71
C THR A 74 1.64 -8.70 -4.64
N LEU A 75 0.81 -7.73 -5.00
CA LEU A 75 -0.63 -7.87 -5.19
C LEU A 75 -0.95 -7.65 -6.67
N THR A 76 -1.89 -8.40 -7.24
CA THR A 76 -2.33 -8.21 -8.62
C THR A 76 -3.76 -7.69 -8.67
N ILE A 77 -3.97 -6.51 -9.26
CA ILE A 77 -5.30 -5.92 -9.48
C ILE A 77 -5.46 -5.60 -10.96
N SER A 78 -6.49 -6.18 -11.59
CA SER A 78 -6.81 -5.96 -13.01
C SER A 78 -5.61 -6.17 -13.94
N GLY A 79 -4.77 -7.16 -13.67
CA GLY A 79 -3.59 -7.49 -14.48
C GLY A 79 -2.40 -6.54 -14.31
N ASN A 80 -2.36 -5.75 -13.24
CA ASN A 80 -1.23 -4.91 -12.86
C ASN A 80 -0.67 -5.41 -11.52
N ASN A 81 0.65 -5.59 -11.46
CA ASN A 81 1.35 -6.03 -10.26
C ASN A 81 1.78 -4.83 -9.42
N PHE A 82 1.49 -4.86 -8.12
CA PHE A 82 1.83 -3.83 -7.15
C PHE A 82 2.72 -4.43 -6.09
N GLN A 83 3.99 -4.01 -6.03
CA GLN A 83 4.93 -4.42 -4.99
C GLN A 83 4.85 -3.48 -3.80
N ALA A 84 4.74 -4.05 -2.59
CA ALA A 84 4.79 -3.31 -1.35
C ALA A 84 6.22 -2.91 -0.96
N SER A 85 6.37 -1.70 -0.42
CA SER A 85 7.55 -1.26 0.32
C SER A 85 7.12 -0.51 1.57
N TYR A 86 7.66 -0.90 2.72
CA TYR A 86 7.44 -0.26 4.02
C TYR A 86 8.47 0.86 4.31
N GLU A 87 9.44 1.03 3.42
CA GLU A 87 10.44 2.09 3.40
C GLU A 87 10.18 3.14 2.29
N GLY A 88 8.96 3.18 1.76
CA GLY A 88 8.59 4.12 0.72
C GLY A 88 8.46 5.57 1.25
N GLY A 89 8.13 6.49 0.34
CA GLY A 89 7.90 7.90 0.70
C GLY A 89 9.18 8.57 1.19
N ASP A 90 9.18 9.00 2.46
CA ASP A 90 10.33 9.55 3.18
C ASP A 90 11.14 8.51 3.97
N GLY A 91 10.85 7.21 3.80
CA GLY A 91 11.62 6.10 4.36
C GLY A 91 10.87 5.24 5.37
N ASN A 92 9.60 5.57 5.64
CA ASN A 92 8.74 4.85 6.58
C ASN A 92 7.27 4.83 6.17
N ASP A 93 6.96 5.04 4.90
CA ASP A 93 5.61 4.91 4.37
C ASP A 93 5.35 3.50 3.82
N LEU A 94 4.09 3.05 3.88
CA LEU A 94 3.66 1.91 3.07
C LEU A 94 3.26 2.41 1.69
N THR A 95 4.05 2.01 0.69
CA THR A 95 3.82 2.31 -0.73
C THR A 95 3.59 1.04 -1.54
N LEU A 96 2.85 1.19 -2.63
CA LEU A 96 2.60 0.16 -3.62
C LEU A 96 3.10 0.64 -4.98
N THR A 97 4.12 -0.01 -5.54
CA THR A 97 4.73 0.37 -6.81
C THR A 97 4.31 -0.57 -7.92
N VAL A 98 3.89 -0.05 -9.06
CA VAL A 98 3.59 -0.87 -10.24
C VAL A 98 4.89 -1.45 -10.79
N VAL A 99 5.00 -2.77 -10.78
CA VAL A 99 6.15 -3.54 -11.26
C VAL A 99 5.75 -4.38 -12.49
N PRO A 100 6.71 -4.93 -13.26
CA PRO A 100 6.42 -5.84 -14.37
C PRO A 100 5.51 -7.02 -14.00
#